data_AF-A0A7S0S4A6-F1
#
_entry.id   AF-A0A7S0S4A6-F1
#
_cell.length_a   1.000
_cell.length_b   1.000
_cell.length_c   1.000
_cell.angle_alpha   90.00
_cell.angle_beta   90.00
_cell.angle_gamma   90.00
#
_symmetry.space_group_name_H-M   'P 1'
#
loop_
_entity.id
_entity.type
_entity.pdbx_description
1 polymer ?
#
loop_
_entity_poly.entity_id
_entity_poly.type
_entity_poly.pdbx_seq_one_letter_code
_entity_poly.pdbx_strand_id
1 'polypeptide(L)'
;AVGALVGSEGARGVPARPLEELSRAAATATEVAEALAARQAESIAGVCAELFCSPEIVRQGELQAWDGSSSVWQAGHAVLTRAGFLHWFRSTDDPTPSDTLALAKCAFEAGQAPCFNIVEERGLGRWALASLARHARKATFQASGVDECCEWAIAIREAIAVAGGKQAAYAQ
;
A
#
# COMPACT_ATOMS: atom_id res chain seq x y z
N ALA A 1 -19.51 49.57 72.12
CA ALA A 1 -18.18 48.94 71.96
C ALA A 1 -18.41 47.52 71.48
N VAL A 2 -18.18 47.26 70.19
CA VAL A 2 -18.27 45.93 69.57
C VAL A 2 -17.03 45.79 68.70
N GLY A 3 -16.18 44.82 69.01
CA GLY A 3 -14.98 44.52 68.25
C GLY A 3 -14.59 43.07 68.50
N ALA A 4 -14.80 42.22 67.51
CA ALA A 4 -14.25 40.88 67.46
C ALA A 4 -14.17 40.38 66.01
N LEU A 5 -12.94 39.98 65.63
CA LEU A 5 -12.55 38.84 64.77
C LEU A 5 -13.09 38.87 63.33
N VAL A 6 -12.30 39.30 62.33
CA VAL A 6 -11.25 38.52 61.64
C VAL A 6 -11.68 37.08 61.33
N GLY A 7 -12.07 36.86 60.07
CA GLY A 7 -12.22 35.56 59.43
C GLY A 7 -11.87 35.69 57.95
N SER A 8 -10.58 35.51 57.65
CA SER A 8 -10.02 35.37 56.30
C SER A 8 -10.07 33.90 55.92
N GLU A 9 -10.94 33.52 54.98
CA GLU A 9 -10.91 32.19 54.36
C GLU A 9 -10.24 32.26 52.99
N GLY A 10 -8.93 31.99 53.00
CA GLY A 10 -8.34 30.93 52.20
C GLY A 10 -8.56 30.96 50.69
N ALA A 11 -7.79 31.82 50.00
CA ALA A 11 -7.39 31.55 48.63
C ALA A 11 -6.56 30.24 48.60
N ARG A 12 -7.17 29.12 48.19
CA ARG A 12 -6.43 27.89 47.87
C ARG A 12 -5.64 28.12 46.59
N GLY A 13 -4.37 28.51 46.75
CA GLY A 13 -3.39 28.39 45.69
C GLY A 13 -3.26 26.93 45.29
N VAL A 14 -3.53 26.62 44.02
CA VAL A 14 -3.07 25.37 43.41
C VAL A 14 -1.54 25.39 43.51
N PRO A 15 -0.90 24.41 44.17
CA PRO A 15 0.56 24.40 44.26
C PRO A 15 1.15 24.34 42.84
N ALA A 16 2.23 25.07 42.57
CA ALA A 16 2.85 25.16 41.24
C ALA A 16 3.68 23.91 40.84
N ARG A 17 4.02 23.05 41.80
CA ARG A 17 4.79 21.80 41.60
C ARG A 17 4.19 20.75 40.65
N PRO A 18 2.86 20.51 40.61
CA PRO A 18 2.24 19.54 39.72
C PRO A 18 2.40 19.91 38.24
N LEU A 19 2.48 21.21 37.91
CA LEU A 19 2.57 21.68 36.53
C LEU A 19 3.97 21.46 35.94
N GLU A 20 5.03 21.67 36.73
CA GLU A 20 6.41 21.39 36.32
C GLU A 20 6.70 19.89 36.21
N GLU A 21 6.09 19.07 37.07
CA GLU A 21 6.18 17.62 36.99
C GLU A 21 5.43 17.07 35.77
N LEU A 22 4.24 17.62 35.47
CA LEU A 22 3.48 17.28 34.28
C LEU A 22 4.19 17.74 32.99
N SER A 23 4.80 18.92 32.97
CA SER A 23 5.54 19.41 31.80
C SER A 23 6.80 18.58 31.53
N ARG A 24 7.51 18.16 32.59
CA ARG A 24 8.65 17.25 32.47
C ARG A 24 8.23 15.87 31.99
N ALA A 25 7.15 15.31 32.54
CA ALA A 25 6.62 14.03 32.10
C ALA A 25 6.14 14.08 30.63
N ALA A 26 5.52 15.19 30.21
CA ALA A 26 5.11 15.40 28.83
C ALA A 26 6.32 15.49 27.89
N ALA A 27 7.38 16.23 28.26
CA ALA A 27 8.60 16.31 27.47
C ALA A 27 9.27 14.93 27.29
N THR A 28 9.39 14.16 28.38
CA THR A 28 9.93 12.80 28.32
C THR A 28 9.04 11.86 27.50
N ALA A 29 7.71 12.01 27.58
CA ALA A 29 6.79 11.21 26.77
C ALA A 29 6.93 11.51 25.28
N THR A 30 7.11 12.78 24.90
CA THR A 30 7.35 13.18 23.50
C THR A 30 8.68 12.61 22.98
N GLU A 31 9.76 12.74 23.74
CA GLU A 31 11.08 12.17 23.36
C GLU A 31 11.01 10.65 23.18
N VAL A 32 10.31 9.94 24.08
CA VAL A 32 10.12 8.49 23.99
C VAL A 32 9.25 8.11 22.78
N ALA A 33 8.21 8.89 22.49
CA ALA A 33 7.35 8.67 21.34
C ALA A 33 8.10 8.88 20.02
N GLU A 34 8.91 9.93 19.91
CA GLU A 34 9.76 10.20 18.75
C GLU A 34 10.82 9.10 18.56
N ALA A 35 11.48 8.67 19.63
CA ALA A 35 12.44 7.57 19.57
C ALA A 35 11.80 6.23 19.17
N LEU A 36 10.57 5.97 19.62
CA LEU A 36 9.82 4.78 19.21
C LEU A 36 9.40 4.87 17.74
N ALA A 37 8.91 6.04 17.30
CA ALA A 37 8.53 6.27 15.91
C ALA A 37 9.74 6.10 14.96
N ALA A 38 10.91 6.62 15.33
CA ALA A 38 12.15 6.44 14.57
C ALA A 38 12.54 4.95 14.45
N ARG A 39 12.50 4.20 15.56
CA ARG A 39 12.77 2.75 15.55
C ARG A 39 11.76 1.96 14.73
N GLN A 40 10.49 2.34 14.78
CA GLN A 40 9.45 1.73 13.96
C GLN A 40 9.66 2.02 12.48
N ALA A 41 10.01 3.26 12.12
CA ALA A 41 10.35 3.62 10.74
C ALA A 41 11.57 2.85 10.23
N GLU A 42 12.63 2.72 11.04
CA GLU A 42 13.81 1.92 10.70
C GLU A 42 13.48 0.43 10.54
N SER A 43 12.65 -0.13 11.43
CA SER A 43 12.20 -1.51 11.34
C SER A 43 11.34 -1.76 10.09
N ILE A 44 10.46 -0.82 9.75
CA ILE A 44 9.64 -0.90 8.53
C ILE A 44 10.53 -0.79 7.30
N ALA A 45 11.48 0.16 7.28
CA ALA A 45 12.42 0.31 6.17
C ALA A 45 13.29 -0.95 5.97
N GLY A 46 13.74 -1.60 7.06
CA GLY A 46 14.46 -2.86 7.00
C GLY A 46 13.63 -3.99 6.40
N VAL A 47 12.39 -4.15 6.85
CA VAL A 47 11.46 -5.16 6.30
C VAL A 47 11.11 -4.86 4.84
N CYS A 48 10.90 -3.59 4.47
CA CYS A 48 10.70 -3.18 3.08
C CYS A 48 11.90 -3.51 2.21
N ALA A 49 13.12 -3.25 2.68
CA ALA A 49 14.35 -3.59 1.96
C ALA A 49 14.50 -5.12 1.74
N GLU A 50 14.14 -5.93 2.74
CA GLU A 50 14.09 -7.39 2.61
C GLU A 50 13.01 -7.86 1.63
N LEU A 51 11.84 -7.20 1.61
CA LEU A 51 10.77 -7.49 0.65
C LEU A 51 11.24 -7.23 -0.78
N PHE A 52 11.92 -6.10 -1.05
CA PHE A 52 12.44 -5.75 -2.39
C PHE A 52 13.60 -6.63 -2.88
N CYS A 53 14.22 -7.41 -1.98
CA CYS A 53 15.25 -8.40 -2.30
C CYS A 53 14.75 -9.86 -2.17
N SER A 54 13.45 -10.04 -1.97
CA SER A 54 12.86 -11.36 -1.76
C SER A 54 13.00 -12.24 -3.01
N PRO A 55 13.36 -13.53 -2.86
CA PRO A 55 13.42 -14.48 -3.98
C PRO A 55 12.05 -14.69 -4.65
N GLU A 56 10.98 -14.19 -4.03
CA GLU A 56 9.62 -14.18 -4.59
C GLU A 56 9.42 -13.10 -5.66
N ILE A 57 10.28 -12.07 -5.73
CA ILE A 57 10.15 -11.03 -6.76
C ILE A 57 10.70 -11.54 -8.08
N VAL A 58 9.83 -11.56 -9.09
CA VAL A 58 10.19 -11.87 -10.49
C VAL A 58 10.71 -10.61 -11.17
N ARG A 59 10.03 -9.49 -10.95
CA ARG A 59 10.37 -8.18 -11.53
C ARG A 59 9.80 -7.07 -10.66
N GLN A 60 10.50 -5.95 -10.60
CA GLN A 60 10.02 -4.72 -10.00
C GLN A 60 10.55 -3.52 -10.76
N GLY A 61 9.88 -2.38 -10.64
CA GLY A 61 10.27 -1.17 -11.36
C GLY A 61 9.19 -0.11 -11.36
N GLU A 62 9.53 1.06 -11.91
CA GLU A 62 8.61 2.19 -12.03
C GLU A 62 7.57 1.91 -13.11
N LEU A 63 6.30 2.19 -12.81
CA LEU A 63 5.21 2.15 -13.77
C LEU A 63 4.22 3.26 -13.43
N GLN A 64 3.65 3.86 -14.47
CA GLN A 64 2.51 4.74 -14.32
C GLN A 64 1.22 3.93 -14.47
N ALA A 65 0.28 4.08 -13.53
CA ALA A 65 -1.05 3.48 -13.60
C ALA A 65 -2.07 4.54 -14.02
N TRP A 66 -2.97 4.20 -14.95
CA TRP A 66 -4.06 5.08 -15.35
C TRP A 66 -5.16 5.06 -14.29
N ASP A 67 -5.43 6.20 -13.66
CA ASP A 67 -6.60 6.37 -12.81
C ASP A 67 -7.80 6.82 -13.64
N GLY A 68 -8.73 5.91 -13.88
CA GLY A 68 -9.94 6.19 -14.65
C GLY A 68 -10.89 7.19 -14.01
N SER A 69 -10.79 7.43 -12.69
CA SER A 69 -11.66 8.38 -11.99
C SER A 69 -11.20 9.84 -12.19
N SER A 70 -9.89 10.07 -12.19
CA SER A 70 -9.30 11.39 -12.41
C SER A 70 -8.84 11.62 -13.85
N SER A 71 -8.79 10.57 -14.68
CA SER A 71 -8.22 10.60 -16.03
C SER A 71 -6.76 11.09 -16.06
N VAL A 72 -5.96 10.63 -15.10
CA VAL A 72 -4.56 11.02 -14.93
C VAL A 72 -3.69 9.78 -14.73
N TRP A 73 -2.45 9.83 -15.25
CA TRP A 73 -1.42 8.85 -14.98
C TRP A 73 -0.81 9.09 -13.59
N GLN A 74 -0.81 8.07 -12.75
CA GLN A 74 -0.19 8.10 -11.43
C GLN A 74 1.12 7.34 -11.47
N ALA A 75 2.24 8.04 -11.21
CA ALA A 75 3.52 7.39 -11.01
C ALA A 75 3.49 6.48 -9.78
N GLY A 76 4.21 5.37 -9.85
CA GLY A 76 4.33 4.44 -8.75
C GLY A 76 5.35 3.35 -9.05
N HIS A 77 5.41 2.37 -8.16
CA HIS A 77 6.30 1.24 -8.23
C HIS A 77 5.48 -0.04 -8.34
N ALA A 78 5.81 -0.91 -9.29
CA ALA A 78 5.16 -2.19 -9.49
C ALA A 78 6.07 -3.33 -9.04
N VAL A 79 5.49 -4.33 -8.39
CA VAL A 79 6.19 -5.54 -7.93
C VAL A 79 5.43 -6.77 -8.41
N LEU A 80 6.07 -7.55 -9.27
CA LEU A 80 5.57 -8.83 -9.77
C LEU A 80 6.18 -9.98 -8.97
N THR A 81 5.32 -10.84 -8.43
CA THR A 81 5.72 -11.95 -7.56
C THR A 81 5.53 -13.32 -8.22
N ARG A 82 6.34 -14.31 -7.81
CA ARG A 82 6.24 -15.72 -8.25
C ARG A 82 4.94 -16.39 -7.80
N ALA A 83 4.31 -15.85 -6.76
CA ALA A 83 2.98 -16.23 -6.31
C ALA A 83 1.87 -15.86 -7.32
N GLY A 84 2.18 -15.07 -8.35
CA GLY A 84 1.22 -14.70 -9.39
C GLY A 84 0.42 -13.45 -9.01
N PHE A 85 1.02 -12.53 -8.28
CA PHE A 85 0.43 -11.23 -7.96
C PHE A 85 1.26 -10.10 -8.56
N LEU A 86 0.56 -9.08 -9.05
CA LEU A 86 1.14 -7.78 -9.38
C LEU A 86 0.64 -6.76 -8.36
N HIS A 87 1.55 -6.22 -7.56
CA HIS A 87 1.27 -5.16 -6.60
C HIS A 87 1.71 -3.81 -7.18
N TRP A 88 0.93 -2.77 -6.94
CA TRP A 88 1.29 -1.40 -7.32
C TRP A 88 1.25 -0.49 -6.09
N PHE A 89 2.30 0.28 -5.92
CA PHE A 89 2.54 1.17 -4.80
C PHE A 89 2.66 2.61 -5.31
N ARG A 90 1.97 3.55 -4.67
CA ARG A 90 2.13 4.99 -4.98
C ARG A 90 3.48 5.54 -4.53
N SER A 91 4.01 5.01 -3.44
CA SER A 91 5.32 5.35 -2.89
C SER A 91 6.01 4.08 -2.43
N THR A 92 7.33 4.02 -2.55
CA THR A 92 8.16 2.95 -1.97
C THR A 92 8.27 3.05 -0.45
N ASP A 93 7.93 4.20 0.12
CA ASP A 93 7.99 4.45 1.57
C ASP A 93 6.73 3.94 2.29
N ASP A 94 5.63 3.72 1.57
CA ASP A 94 4.41 3.11 2.09
C ASP A 94 4.38 1.62 1.71
N PRO A 95 4.48 0.70 2.67
CA PRO A 95 4.44 -0.73 2.39
C PRO A 95 3.06 -1.22 1.95
N THR A 96 2.03 -0.36 1.95
CA THR A 96 0.67 -0.74 1.58
C THR A 96 0.48 -0.62 0.06
N PRO A 97 0.20 -1.73 -0.66
CA PRO A 97 -0.09 -1.64 -2.08
C PRO A 97 -1.40 -0.87 -2.27
N SER A 98 -1.33 0.17 -3.09
CA SER A 98 -2.51 0.93 -3.52
C SER A 98 -3.41 0.09 -4.43
N ASP A 99 -2.83 -0.89 -5.12
CA ASP A 99 -3.58 -1.87 -5.90
C ASP A 99 -2.88 -3.24 -5.92
N THR A 100 -3.67 -4.30 -6.12
CA THR A 100 -3.18 -5.68 -6.27
C THR A 100 -4.03 -6.44 -7.28
N LEU A 101 -3.37 -7.11 -8.23
CA LEU A 101 -3.99 -7.95 -9.24
C LEU A 101 -3.56 -9.41 -9.06
N ALA A 102 -4.54 -10.31 -8.97
CA ALA A 102 -4.31 -11.75 -8.93
C ALA A 102 -4.24 -12.30 -10.36
N LEU A 103 -3.02 -12.54 -10.87
CA LEU A 103 -2.77 -12.82 -12.28
C LEU A 103 -3.40 -14.13 -12.79
N ALA A 104 -3.72 -15.06 -11.91
CA ALA A 104 -4.45 -16.27 -12.28
C ALA A 104 -5.85 -16.01 -12.86
N LYS A 105 -6.41 -14.81 -12.61
CA LYS A 105 -7.70 -14.35 -13.13
C LYS A 105 -7.54 -13.28 -14.21
N CYS A 106 -6.32 -13.01 -14.66
CA CYS A 106 -6.04 -11.91 -15.56
C CYS A 106 -5.67 -12.39 -16.96
N ALA A 107 -6.01 -11.57 -17.95
CA ALA A 107 -5.50 -11.63 -19.30
C ALA A 107 -4.64 -10.40 -19.59
N PHE A 108 -3.58 -10.59 -20.38
CA PHE A 108 -2.75 -9.49 -20.88
C PHE A 108 -3.27 -9.00 -22.23
N GLU A 109 -3.55 -7.71 -22.33
CA GLU A 109 -3.90 -7.03 -23.58
C GLU A 109 -2.78 -6.10 -24.01
N ALA A 110 -2.21 -6.34 -25.20
CA ALA A 110 -1.22 -5.44 -25.77
C ALA A 110 -1.89 -4.08 -26.07
N GLY A 111 -1.33 -3.01 -25.49
CA GLY A 111 -1.65 -1.64 -25.86
C GLY A 111 -0.68 -1.12 -26.92
N GLN A 112 -0.80 0.17 -27.24
CA GLN A 112 0.25 0.87 -27.99
C GLN A 112 1.40 1.16 -27.05
N ALA A 113 2.59 0.62 -27.32
CA ALA A 113 3.78 0.89 -26.53
C ALA A 113 4.01 2.41 -26.37
N PRO A 114 4.41 2.89 -25.19
CA PRO A 114 4.84 2.15 -24.00
C PRO A 114 3.71 1.75 -23.02
N CYS A 115 2.47 1.64 -23.51
CA CYS A 115 1.32 1.27 -22.69
C CYS A 115 0.86 -0.18 -22.91
N PHE A 116 0.36 -0.81 -21.86
CA PHE A 116 -0.27 -2.13 -21.90
C PHE A 116 -1.45 -2.20 -20.92
N ASN A 117 -2.27 -3.24 -21.04
CA ASN A 117 -3.40 -3.43 -20.14
C ASN A 117 -3.44 -4.84 -19.57
N ILE A 118 -3.94 -4.94 -18.35
CA ILE A 118 -4.24 -6.19 -17.67
C ILE A 118 -5.74 -6.18 -17.38
N VAL A 119 -6.43 -7.22 -17.83
CA VAL A 119 -7.87 -7.36 -17.64
C VAL A 119 -8.11 -8.50 -16.67
N GLU A 120 -8.67 -8.19 -15.50
CA GLU A 120 -9.09 -9.19 -14.52
C GLU A 120 -10.51 -9.67 -14.84
N GLU A 121 -10.61 -10.93 -15.21
CA GLU A 121 -11.87 -11.62 -15.40
C GLU A 121 -12.44 -12.01 -14.03
N ARG A 122 -13.55 -11.39 -13.64
CA ARG A 122 -14.32 -11.85 -12.48
C ARG A 122 -15.11 -13.09 -12.88
N GLY A 123 -14.52 -14.26 -12.65
CA GLY A 123 -15.18 -15.55 -12.78
C GLY A 123 -16.43 -15.61 -11.90
N LEU A 124 -17.60 -15.50 -12.52
CA LEU A 124 -18.85 -15.98 -11.93
C LEU A 124 -18.92 -17.48 -12.18
N GLY A 125 -19.24 -18.24 -11.12
CA GLY A 125 -19.45 -19.68 -11.24
C GLY A 125 -20.42 -20.04 -12.38
N ARG A 126 -20.33 -21.29 -12.86
CA ARG A 126 -21.04 -21.88 -14.02
C ARG A 126 -22.57 -21.72 -14.09
N TRP A 127 -23.20 -20.98 -13.18
CA TRP A 127 -24.65 -20.81 -13.03
C TRP A 127 -25.15 -19.37 -13.21
N ALA A 128 -24.28 -18.37 -13.44
CA ALA A 128 -24.72 -16.99 -13.65
C ALA A 128 -24.96 -16.69 -15.15
N LEU A 129 -26.21 -16.85 -15.56
CA LEU A 129 -26.77 -16.50 -16.86
C LEU A 129 -26.34 -15.09 -17.34
N ALA A 130 -25.61 -15.05 -18.45
CA ALA A 130 -25.60 -14.07 -19.56
C ALA A 130 -25.69 -12.53 -19.35
N SER A 131 -25.88 -11.98 -18.14
CA SER A 131 -26.02 -10.53 -17.90
C SER A 131 -24.98 -9.94 -16.95
N LEU A 132 -24.21 -10.77 -16.25
CA LEU A 132 -23.23 -10.35 -15.23
C LEU A 132 -21.77 -10.33 -15.70
N ALA A 133 -21.48 -10.65 -16.97
CA ALA A 133 -20.14 -10.59 -17.57
C ALA A 133 -19.55 -9.15 -17.70
N ARG A 134 -20.18 -8.13 -17.10
CA ARG A 134 -19.92 -6.70 -17.36
C ARG A 134 -18.97 -6.00 -16.40
N HIS A 135 -18.32 -6.71 -15.48
CA HIS A 135 -17.41 -6.08 -14.51
C HIS A 135 -16.01 -6.70 -14.56
N ALA A 136 -15.49 -6.89 -15.77
CA ALA A 136 -14.07 -7.12 -15.95
C ALA A 136 -13.33 -5.83 -15.58
N ARG A 137 -12.35 -5.93 -14.68
CA ARG A 137 -11.55 -4.78 -14.25
C ARG A 137 -10.39 -4.63 -15.22
N LYS A 138 -10.27 -3.48 -15.87
CA LYS A 138 -9.13 -3.15 -16.72
C LYS A 138 -8.18 -2.21 -15.98
N ALA A 139 -6.95 -2.66 -15.78
CA ALA A 139 -5.85 -1.85 -15.29
C ALA A 139 -4.93 -1.51 -16.47
N THR A 140 -4.70 -0.22 -16.71
CA THR A 140 -3.82 0.27 -17.78
C THR A 140 -2.53 0.80 -17.15
N PHE A 141 -1.40 0.37 -17.69
CA PHE A 141 -0.08 0.77 -17.25
C PHE A 141 0.72 1.38 -18.39
N GLN A 142 1.65 2.27 -18.04
CA GLN A 142 2.62 2.87 -18.95
C GLN A 142 4.02 2.73 -18.35
N ALA A 143 4.95 2.16 -19.13
CA ALA A 143 6.37 2.07 -18.80
C ALA A 143 7.13 3.34 -19.23
N SER A 144 8.38 3.50 -18.80
CA SER A 144 9.21 4.66 -19.17
C SER A 144 9.60 4.66 -20.65
N GLY A 145 9.60 3.49 -21.29
CA GLY A 145 9.96 3.32 -22.70
C GLY A 145 9.46 2.01 -23.30
N VAL A 146 9.74 1.82 -24.60
CA VAL A 146 9.29 0.65 -25.37
C VAL A 146 9.94 -0.63 -24.89
N ASP A 147 11.26 -0.61 -24.66
CA ASP A 147 12.00 -1.80 -24.22
C ASP A 147 11.50 -2.25 -22.84
N GLU A 148 11.34 -1.32 -21.91
CA GLU A 148 10.80 -1.61 -20.59
C GLU A 148 9.37 -2.14 -20.65
N CYS A 149 8.52 -1.57 -21.52
CA CYS A 149 7.18 -2.07 -21.78
C CYS A 149 7.19 -3.52 -22.29
N CYS A 150 8.13 -3.86 -23.19
CA CYS A 150 8.28 -5.23 -23.71
C CYS A 150 8.70 -6.20 -22.61
N GLU A 151 9.66 -5.82 -21.77
CA GLU A 151 10.11 -6.67 -20.66
C GLU A 151 9.00 -6.90 -19.62
N TRP A 152 8.24 -5.86 -19.27
CA TRP A 152 7.06 -5.99 -18.42
C TRP A 152 6.01 -6.91 -19.06
N ALA A 153 5.74 -6.76 -20.36
CA ALA A 153 4.78 -7.58 -21.07
C ALA A 153 5.17 -9.07 -21.06
N ILE A 154 6.45 -9.39 -21.26
CA ILE A 154 6.96 -10.77 -21.21
C ILE A 154 6.77 -11.33 -19.80
N ALA A 155 7.28 -10.63 -18.78
CA ALA A 155 7.23 -11.09 -17.40
C ALA A 155 5.79 -11.32 -16.90
N ILE A 156 4.86 -10.42 -17.24
CA ILE A 156 3.45 -10.54 -16.85
C ILE A 156 2.78 -11.72 -17.57
N ARG A 157 3.03 -11.91 -18.88
CA ARG A 157 2.45 -13.05 -19.63
C ARG A 157 2.93 -14.39 -19.09
N GLU A 158 4.22 -14.50 -18.77
CA GLU A 158 4.78 -15.70 -18.14
C GLU A 158 4.16 -15.95 -16.77
N ALA A 159 4.04 -14.91 -15.94
CA ALA A 159 3.43 -15.02 -14.63
C ALA A 159 1.94 -15.43 -14.68
N ILE A 160 1.17 -14.90 -15.64
CA ILE A 160 -0.23 -15.33 -15.90
C ILE A 160 -0.27 -16.81 -16.26
N ALA A 161 0.57 -17.26 -17.20
CA ALA A 161 0.60 -18.65 -17.63
C ALA A 161 0.94 -19.61 -16.47
N VAL A 162 1.93 -19.26 -15.66
CA VAL A 162 2.32 -20.04 -14.47
C VAL A 162 1.20 -20.06 -13.42
N ALA A 163 0.58 -18.91 -13.13
CA ALA A 163 -0.47 -18.80 -12.13
C ALA A 163 -1.74 -19.57 -12.54
N GLY A 164 -2.12 -19.53 -13.81
CA GLY A 164 -3.23 -20.32 -14.36
C GLY A 164 -2.96 -21.83 -14.31
N GLY A 165 -1.74 -22.27 -14.61
CA GLY A 165 -1.33 -23.68 -14.51
C GLY A 165 -1.39 -24.22 -13.06
N LYS A 166 -0.97 -23.41 -12.08
CA LYS A 166 -1.07 -23.76 -10.65
C LYS A 166 -2.54 -23.97 -10.23
N GLN A 167 -3.46 -23.10 -10.66
CA GLN A 167 -4.88 -23.26 -10.32
C GLN A 167 -5.49 -24.54 -10.90
N ALA A 168 -5.11 -24.91 -12.12
CA ALA A 168 -5.59 -26.15 -12.74
C ALA A 168 -5.11 -27.40 -11.97
N ALA A 169 -3.90 -27.36 -11.39
CA ALA A 169 -3.34 -28.48 -10.61
C ALA A 169 -4.02 -28.67 -9.24
N TYR A 170 -4.47 -27.59 -8.58
CA TYR A 170 -5.17 -27.67 -7.29
C TYR A 170 -6.68 -27.95 -7.42
N ALA A 171 -7.25 -27.87 -8.63
CA ALA A 171 -8.67 -28.13 -8.90
C ALA A 171 -8.97 -29.60 -9.29
N GLN A 172 -7.95 -30.47 -9.26
CA GLN A 172 -8.04 -31.93 -9.45
C GLN A 172 -8.08 -32.64 -8.09
#